data_AF-A0A2D5W6M6-F1
#
_entry.id   AF-A0A2D5W6M6-F1
#
_cell.length_a   1.000
_cell.length_b   1.000
_cell.length_c   1.000
_cell.angle_alpha   90.00
_cell.angle_beta   90.00
_cell.angle_gamma   90.00
#
_symmetry.space_group_name_H-M   'P 1'
#
loop_
_entity.id
_entity.type
_entity.pdbx_description
1 polymer ?
#
loop_
_entity_poly.entity_id
_entity_poly.type
_entity_poly.pdbx_seq_one_letter_code
_entity_poly.pdbx_strand_id
1 'polypeptide(L)'
;MQHSQYPAPPLAYIILLAGVLLLLGALSGCQGYSTPWPGAIYEDEPNGMSCCPDNMGTLYVGQSMHIRGSLDDCCIDVYDGFAFVPADLCTVQFTLDADSPYADLDLGLYDPWTGTFTAIFDSPLNPEFGSFLVLEPGRPFHLVASSYSGDSGYSLRLDCLPFNYGPGASSDGSSPTSQLPMAGPDSSGQASRDGKLTADQWADYAPSAAQQDSEPLDKDEQVLPASLWLVDPLRSVAIDLARPRHISP
;
A
#
# COMPACT_ATOMS: atom_id res chain seq x y z
N MET A 1 1.30 18.32 -68.38
CA MET A 1 1.43 18.01 -66.94
C MET A 1 0.03 17.80 -66.40
N GLN A 2 -0.42 16.56 -66.28
CA GLN A 2 -1.74 16.22 -65.75
C GLN A 2 -1.62 16.09 -64.22
N HIS A 3 -2.25 17.01 -63.49
CA HIS A 3 -2.36 16.90 -62.04
C HIS A 3 -3.40 15.85 -61.71
N SER A 4 -2.93 14.70 -61.24
CA SER A 4 -3.77 13.60 -60.73
C SER A 4 -4.47 14.08 -59.46
N GLN A 5 -5.78 14.33 -59.54
CA GLN A 5 -6.62 14.61 -58.39
C GLN A 5 -6.95 13.29 -57.69
N TYR A 6 -6.29 13.05 -56.55
CA TYR A 6 -6.71 11.95 -55.66
C TYR A 6 -8.00 12.36 -54.96
N PRO A 7 -9.06 11.53 -54.99
CA PRO A 7 -10.29 11.81 -54.27
C PRO A 7 -10.00 11.82 -52.76
N ALA A 8 -10.52 12.84 -52.06
CA ALA A 8 -10.42 12.93 -50.61
C ALA A 8 -11.02 11.66 -49.98
N PRO A 9 -10.36 11.05 -48.98
CA PRO A 9 -10.88 9.86 -48.33
C PRO A 9 -12.24 10.16 -47.67
N PRO A 10 -13.19 9.23 -47.71
CA PRO A 10 -14.50 9.42 -47.09
C PRO A 10 -14.35 9.59 -45.58
N LEU A 11 -15.07 10.57 -45.01
CA LEU A 11 -15.07 10.92 -43.57
C LEU A 11 -15.22 9.70 -42.62
N ALA A 12 -15.90 8.64 -43.07
CA ALA A 12 -16.03 7.38 -42.33
C ALA A 12 -14.69 6.69 -42.02
N TYR A 13 -13.68 6.86 -42.87
CA TYR A 13 -12.36 6.24 -42.70
C TYR A 13 -11.53 6.94 -41.60
N ILE A 14 -11.72 8.25 -41.42
CA ILE A 14 -11.02 9.04 -40.39
C ILE A 14 -11.55 8.70 -38.99
N ILE A 15 -12.87 8.49 -38.86
CA ILE A 15 -13.52 8.15 -37.58
C ILE A 15 -13.12 6.74 -37.11
N LEU A 16 -13.04 5.77 -38.03
CA LEU A 16 -12.62 4.40 -37.71
C LEU A 16 -11.16 4.33 -37.24
N LEU A 17 -10.25 5.09 -37.87
CA LEU A 17 -8.85 5.17 -37.46
C LEU A 17 -8.66 5.81 -36.07
N ALA A 18 -9.43 6.87 -35.76
CA ALA A 18 -9.38 7.50 -34.45
C ALA A 18 -9.90 6.57 -33.33
N GLY A 19 -10.95 5.78 -33.59
CA GLY A 19 -11.48 4.80 -32.62
C GLY A 19 -10.50 3.66 -32.33
N VAL A 20 -9.78 3.16 -33.34
CA VAL A 20 -8.79 2.08 -33.18
C VAL A 20 -7.56 2.56 -32.40
N LEU A 21 -7.10 3.79 -32.63
CA LEU A 21 -6.00 4.41 -31.86
C LEU A 21 -6.35 4.64 -30.39
N LEU A 22 -7.61 4.97 -30.08
CA LEU A 22 -8.09 5.14 -28.70
C LEU A 22 -8.22 3.79 -27.96
N LEU A 23 -8.58 2.71 -28.66
CA LEU A 23 -8.63 1.36 -28.08
C LEU A 23 -7.23 0.76 -27.85
N LEU A 24 -6.25 1.07 -28.70
CA LEU A 24 -4.87 0.61 -28.53
C LEU A 24 -4.16 1.27 -27.33
N GLY A 25 -4.49 2.54 -27.03
CA GLY A 25 -3.99 3.22 -25.82
C GLY A 25 -4.50 2.63 -24.50
N ALA A 26 -5.70 2.03 -24.51
CA ALA A 26 -6.28 1.40 -23.32
C ALA A 26 -5.68 0.01 -23.00
N LEU A 27 -4.98 -0.62 -23.95
CA LEU A 27 -4.34 -1.94 -23.76
C LEU A 27 -2.85 -1.83 -23.39
N SER A 28 -2.25 -0.65 -23.48
CA SER A 28 -0.84 -0.43 -23.07
C SER A 28 -0.64 -0.27 -21.56
N GLY A 29 -1.69 -0.44 -20.76
CA GLY A 29 -1.64 -0.40 -19.29
C GLY A 29 -1.44 -1.76 -18.60
N CYS A 30 -1.26 -2.86 -19.34
CA CYS A 30 -0.81 -4.11 -18.73
C CYS A 30 0.63 -3.95 -18.25
N GLN A 31 0.76 -3.47 -17.02
CA GLN A 31 2.00 -3.39 -16.24
C GLN A 31 2.80 -4.66 -16.47
N GLY A 32 4.05 -4.47 -16.89
CA GLY A 32 5.00 -5.56 -16.99
C GLY A 32 5.05 -6.28 -15.65
N TYR A 33 5.00 -7.62 -15.71
CA TYR A 33 5.40 -8.48 -14.62
C TYR A 33 6.72 -7.93 -14.08
N SER A 34 6.71 -7.31 -12.90
CA SER A 34 7.95 -6.94 -12.24
C SER A 34 8.70 -8.24 -12.04
N THR A 35 9.85 -8.36 -12.69
CA THR A 35 10.81 -9.42 -12.38
C THR A 35 10.99 -9.49 -10.86
N PRO A 36 11.23 -10.67 -10.27
CA PRO A 36 11.54 -10.79 -8.85
C PRO A 36 12.55 -9.70 -8.48
N TRP A 37 12.18 -8.79 -7.57
CA TRP A 37 13.03 -7.66 -7.23
C TRP A 37 14.35 -8.22 -6.67
N PRO A 38 15.49 -8.01 -7.36
CA PRO A 38 16.75 -8.58 -6.94
C PRO A 38 17.35 -7.70 -5.85
N GLY A 39 16.69 -7.60 -4.70
CA GLY A 39 17.17 -6.80 -3.57
C GLY A 39 16.08 -6.37 -2.61
N ALA A 40 16.53 -5.77 -1.52
CA ALA A 40 15.65 -5.06 -0.61
C ALA A 40 15.12 -3.78 -1.26
N ILE A 41 13.82 -3.55 -1.10
CA ILE A 41 13.17 -2.28 -1.32
C ILE A 41 13.35 -1.47 -0.04
N TYR A 42 13.72 -0.20 -0.16
CA TYR A 42 13.76 0.71 0.98
C TYR A 42 12.45 1.48 1.01
N GLU A 43 11.96 1.79 2.21
CA GLU A 43 10.84 2.71 2.40
C GLU A 43 11.10 4.09 1.76
N ASP A 44 10.03 4.80 1.43
CA ASP A 44 10.04 6.16 0.88
C ASP A 44 9.12 7.07 1.71
N GLU A 45 9.73 7.88 2.56
CA GLU A 45 9.01 8.79 3.46
C GLU A 45 8.45 10.02 2.72
N PRO A 46 7.25 10.54 3.07
CA PRO A 46 6.43 10.16 4.22
C PRO A 46 5.48 8.98 3.94
N ASN A 47 5.50 7.95 4.77
CA ASN A 47 4.61 6.78 4.67
C ASN A 47 3.87 6.43 5.98
N GLY A 48 4.11 7.17 7.07
CA GLY A 48 3.48 6.95 8.37
C GLY A 48 2.02 7.38 8.53
N MET A 49 1.27 7.44 7.42
CA MET A 49 -0.14 7.79 7.42
C MET A 49 -0.97 6.88 6.53
N SER A 50 -2.22 6.63 6.93
CA SER A 50 -3.15 5.81 6.14
C SER A 50 -3.39 6.29 4.70
N CYS A 51 -3.25 7.59 4.43
CA CYS A 51 -3.47 8.17 3.11
C CYS A 51 -2.24 8.13 2.19
N CYS A 52 -1.05 7.86 2.73
CA CYS A 52 0.22 7.95 2.01
C CYS A 52 1.10 6.69 2.18
N PRO A 53 0.58 5.45 2.16
CA PRO A 53 1.47 4.29 2.25
C PRO A 53 2.38 4.19 1.03
N ASP A 54 3.54 3.59 1.22
CA ASP A 54 4.43 3.21 0.13
C ASP A 54 3.76 2.18 -0.77
N ASN A 55 3.67 2.51 -2.05
CA ASN A 55 3.06 1.62 -3.02
C ASN A 55 4.06 0.55 -3.48
N MET A 56 3.92 -0.64 -2.91
CA MET A 56 4.75 -1.81 -3.22
C MET A 56 4.30 -2.56 -4.48
N GLY A 57 3.18 -2.14 -5.07
CA GLY A 57 2.66 -2.69 -6.32
C GLY A 57 1.95 -4.03 -6.16
N THR A 58 2.02 -4.85 -7.22
CA THR A 58 1.29 -6.11 -7.29
C THR A 58 2.08 -7.24 -6.65
N LEU A 59 1.44 -7.98 -5.75
CA LEU A 59 2.00 -9.15 -5.08
C LEU A 59 1.52 -10.44 -5.75
N TYR A 60 2.45 -11.22 -6.30
CA TYR A 60 2.17 -12.48 -6.99
C TYR A 60 2.46 -13.70 -6.12
N VAL A 61 1.72 -14.79 -6.33
CA VAL A 61 2.02 -16.09 -5.69
C VAL A 61 3.41 -16.58 -6.11
N GLY A 62 4.19 -17.03 -5.13
CA GLY A 62 5.59 -17.45 -5.28
C GLY A 62 6.60 -16.31 -5.20
N GLN A 63 6.14 -15.06 -5.08
CA GLN A 63 7.01 -13.91 -4.88
C GLN A 63 7.45 -13.80 -3.42
N SER A 64 8.71 -13.43 -3.25
CA SER A 64 9.28 -12.98 -1.99
C SER A 64 9.64 -11.50 -2.13
N MET A 65 9.33 -10.70 -1.12
CA MET A 65 9.69 -9.29 -1.04
C MET A 65 10.45 -9.04 0.25
N HIS A 66 11.41 -8.14 0.18
CA HIS A 66 12.21 -7.72 1.32
C HIS A 66 12.16 -6.20 1.37
N ILE A 67 11.62 -5.65 2.45
CA ILE A 67 11.50 -4.22 2.70
C ILE A 67 12.44 -3.87 3.86
N ARG A 68 13.11 -2.73 3.76
CA ARG A 68 14.00 -2.17 4.76
C ARG A 68 13.51 -0.77 5.12
N GLY A 69 13.54 -0.47 6.40
CA GLY A 69 13.12 0.82 6.92
C GLY A 69 13.67 1.12 8.30
N SER A 70 13.18 2.17 8.92
CA SER A 70 13.43 2.53 10.31
C SER A 70 12.20 3.15 10.93
N LEU A 71 11.98 2.87 12.20
CA LEU A 71 10.95 3.51 13.01
C LEU A 71 11.59 4.16 14.24
N ASP A 72 11.07 5.32 14.59
CA ASP A 72 11.40 6.03 15.83
C ASP A 72 10.21 5.92 16.81
N ASP A 73 10.48 5.62 18.09
CA ASP A 73 9.46 5.57 19.13
C ASP A 73 8.93 6.96 19.55
N CYS A 74 9.51 8.02 18.97
CA CYS A 74 9.20 9.40 19.29
C CYS A 74 8.55 10.16 18.12
N CYS A 75 7.23 10.33 18.23
CA CYS A 75 6.36 11.36 17.64
C CYS A 75 6.25 11.52 16.12
N ILE A 76 7.31 11.30 15.33
CA ILE A 76 7.36 11.62 13.90
C ILE A 76 7.19 10.36 13.06
N ASP A 77 7.87 9.28 13.44
CA ASP A 77 8.04 8.09 12.61
C ASP A 77 7.72 6.80 13.40
N VAL A 78 6.54 6.82 14.03
CA VAL A 78 6.06 5.70 14.87
C VAL A 78 5.40 4.60 14.04
N TYR A 79 5.16 4.86 12.75
CA TYR A 79 4.45 3.98 11.84
C TYR A 79 5.00 4.08 10.42
N ASP A 80 5.06 2.95 9.71
CA ASP A 80 5.33 2.89 8.26
C ASP A 80 4.25 2.10 7.54
N GLY A 81 3.64 2.69 6.51
CA GLY A 81 2.57 2.08 5.73
C GLY A 81 3.05 1.50 4.41
N PHE A 82 2.65 0.26 4.09
CA PHE A 82 2.98 -0.43 2.84
C PHE A 82 1.73 -0.96 2.14
N ALA A 83 1.42 -0.46 0.95
CA ALA A 83 0.27 -0.87 0.16
C ALA A 83 0.62 -1.92 -0.89
N PHE A 84 -0.15 -3.02 -0.91
CA PHE A 84 0.01 -4.11 -1.86
C PHE A 84 -1.30 -4.38 -2.58
N VAL A 85 -1.23 -4.80 -3.84
CA VAL A 85 -2.36 -5.33 -4.60
C VAL A 85 -2.14 -6.81 -4.88
N PRO A 86 -2.89 -7.74 -4.27
CA PRO A 86 -2.73 -9.17 -4.52
C PRO A 86 -3.19 -9.53 -5.94
N ALA A 87 -2.36 -10.24 -6.71
CA ALA A 87 -2.75 -10.73 -8.04
C ALA A 87 -3.73 -11.92 -7.95
N ASP A 88 -3.57 -12.75 -6.92
CA ASP A 88 -4.29 -14.01 -6.70
C ASP A 88 -4.63 -14.19 -5.22
N LEU A 89 -5.47 -15.18 -4.90
CA LEU A 89 -5.67 -15.60 -3.52
C LEU A 89 -4.37 -16.22 -3.02
N CYS A 90 -3.85 -15.71 -1.91
CA CYS A 90 -2.59 -16.20 -1.36
C CYS A 90 -2.59 -16.16 0.18
N THR A 91 -1.66 -16.92 0.76
CA THR A 91 -1.28 -16.77 2.15
C THR A 91 -0.01 -15.93 2.18
N VAL A 92 -0.06 -14.77 2.82
CA VAL A 92 1.15 -13.97 3.05
C VAL A 92 1.74 -14.42 4.38
N GLN A 93 2.99 -14.89 4.33
CA GLN A 93 3.82 -15.08 5.52
C GLN A 93 4.76 -13.89 5.66
N PHE A 94 5.02 -13.47 6.88
CA PHE A 94 5.95 -12.39 7.13
C PHE A 94 6.98 -12.75 8.20
N THR A 95 8.09 -12.03 8.15
CA THR A 95 9.09 -11.96 9.22
C THR A 95 9.52 -10.51 9.37
N LEU A 96 9.38 -9.95 10.57
CA LEU A 96 9.82 -8.61 10.92
C LEU A 96 11.00 -8.72 11.88
N ASP A 97 12.16 -8.24 11.46
CA ASP A 97 13.40 -8.29 12.24
C ASP A 97 13.82 -6.85 12.56
N ALA A 98 13.97 -6.53 13.84
CA ALA A 98 14.46 -5.24 14.30
C ALA A 98 15.99 -5.30 14.44
N ASP A 99 16.69 -4.32 13.86
CA ASP A 99 18.15 -4.23 13.99
C ASP A 99 18.58 -3.99 15.45
N SER A 100 17.73 -3.36 16.27
CA SER A 100 17.92 -3.17 17.71
C SER A 100 17.30 -4.31 18.52
N PRO A 101 18.05 -5.00 19.41
CA PRO A 101 17.52 -6.08 20.24
C PRO A 101 16.63 -5.59 21.40
N TYR A 102 16.49 -4.28 21.58
CA TYR A 102 15.68 -3.67 22.63
C TYR A 102 14.43 -2.99 22.08
N ALA A 103 14.28 -2.92 20.76
CA ALA A 103 13.07 -2.41 20.14
C ALA A 103 11.99 -3.50 20.09
N ASP A 104 10.76 -3.07 20.25
CA ASP A 104 9.53 -3.85 20.15
C ASP A 104 8.75 -3.28 18.97
N LEU A 105 8.90 -3.93 17.82
CA LEU A 105 8.22 -3.55 16.58
C LEU A 105 7.08 -4.55 16.33
N ASP A 106 5.93 -4.01 15.98
CA ASP A 106 4.71 -4.78 15.68
C ASP A 106 4.31 -4.62 14.22
N LEU A 107 3.43 -5.51 13.75
CA LEU A 107 2.85 -5.44 12.41
C LEU A 107 1.32 -5.44 12.44
N GLY A 108 0.70 -4.45 11.80
CA GLY A 108 -0.75 -4.38 11.60
C GLY A 108 -1.16 -4.70 10.16
N LEU A 109 -2.31 -5.36 9.99
CA LEU A 109 -2.98 -5.51 8.69
C LEU A 109 -4.16 -4.55 8.61
N TYR A 110 -4.04 -3.52 7.77
CA TYR A 110 -5.05 -2.48 7.59
C TYR A 110 -5.83 -2.66 6.27
N ASP A 111 -7.16 -2.60 6.35
CA ASP A 111 -8.05 -2.60 5.20
C ASP A 111 -8.47 -1.16 4.85
N PRO A 112 -7.93 -0.57 3.77
CA PRO A 112 -8.21 0.81 3.41
C PRO A 112 -9.65 1.06 2.96
N TRP A 113 -10.41 0.02 2.58
CA TRP A 113 -11.82 0.19 2.21
C TRP A 113 -12.72 0.39 3.41
N THR A 114 -12.42 -0.31 4.51
CA THR A 114 -13.19 -0.20 5.76
C THR A 114 -12.59 0.83 6.70
N GLY A 115 -11.33 1.22 6.49
CA GLY A 115 -10.62 2.15 7.34
C GLY A 115 -10.24 1.54 8.69
N THR A 116 -10.02 0.22 8.75
CA THR A 116 -9.81 -0.49 10.01
C THR A 116 -8.67 -1.50 9.95
N PHE A 117 -8.02 -1.74 11.09
CA PHE A 117 -7.14 -2.89 11.26
C PHE A 117 -7.97 -4.17 11.35
N THR A 118 -7.63 -5.14 10.50
CA THR A 118 -8.27 -6.46 10.44
C THR A 118 -7.51 -7.51 11.25
N ALA A 119 -6.21 -7.29 11.46
CA ALA A 119 -5.37 -8.06 12.37
C ALA A 119 -4.23 -7.17 12.91
N ILE A 120 -3.75 -7.51 14.10
CA ILE A 120 -2.55 -6.97 14.73
C ILE A 120 -1.71 -8.17 15.15
N PHE A 121 -0.44 -8.14 14.78
CA PHE A 121 0.59 -9.07 15.21
C PHE A 121 1.44 -8.29 16.21
N ASP A 122 1.32 -8.69 17.48
CA ASP A 122 2.05 -8.13 18.62
C ASP A 122 2.76 -9.29 19.30
N SER A 123 4.08 -9.19 19.36
CA SER A 123 4.93 -10.19 19.97
C SER A 123 6.23 -9.55 20.47
N PRO A 124 6.63 -9.79 21.74
CA PRO A 124 7.87 -9.26 22.28
C PRO A 124 9.13 -9.98 21.76
N LEU A 125 9.02 -10.70 20.66
CA LEU A 125 10.07 -11.55 20.08
C LEU A 125 10.66 -10.85 18.85
N ASN A 126 11.99 -10.89 18.75
CA ASN A 126 12.71 -10.46 17.57
C ASN A 126 13.52 -11.65 16.99
N PRO A 127 13.22 -12.12 15.77
CA PRO A 127 12.23 -11.59 14.85
C PRO A 127 10.79 -11.96 15.22
N GLU A 128 9.85 -11.13 14.79
CA GLU A 128 8.42 -11.43 14.79
C GLU A 128 8.03 -12.19 13.51
N PHE A 129 7.09 -13.12 13.62
CA PHE A 129 6.60 -13.90 12.49
C PHE A 129 5.11 -14.14 12.58
N GLY A 130 4.45 -14.14 11.43
CA GLY A 130 3.02 -14.40 11.33
C GLY A 130 2.58 -14.69 9.91
N SER A 131 1.28 -14.87 9.75
CA SER A 131 0.68 -15.06 8.43
C SER A 131 -0.79 -14.65 8.41
N PHE A 132 -1.27 -14.27 7.24
CA PHE A 132 -2.68 -13.97 7.00
C PHE A 132 -3.11 -14.41 5.60
N LEU A 133 -4.43 -14.54 5.45
CA LEU A 133 -5.05 -14.94 4.18
C LEU A 133 -5.53 -13.71 3.43
N VAL A 134 -5.22 -13.66 2.14
CA VAL A 134 -5.73 -12.66 1.22
C VAL A 134 -6.76 -13.34 0.33
N LEU A 135 -8.03 -13.01 0.55
CA LEU A 135 -9.18 -13.68 -0.07
C LEU A 135 -9.75 -12.93 -1.27
N GLU A 136 -9.38 -11.66 -1.46
CA GLU A 136 -9.93 -10.77 -2.49
C GLU A 136 -8.81 -10.28 -3.42
N PRO A 137 -8.49 -11.00 -4.51
CA PRO A 137 -7.52 -10.55 -5.51
C PRO A 137 -7.94 -9.21 -6.11
N GLY A 138 -6.95 -8.37 -6.42
CA GLY A 138 -7.15 -7.03 -6.98
C GLY A 138 -7.61 -5.98 -5.97
N ARG A 139 -7.92 -6.35 -4.72
CA ARG A 139 -8.25 -5.40 -3.65
C ARG A 139 -7.03 -5.11 -2.79
N PRO A 140 -6.55 -3.86 -2.71
CA PRO A 140 -5.42 -3.51 -1.88
C PRO A 140 -5.64 -3.81 -0.40
N PHE A 141 -4.55 -4.20 0.25
CA PHE A 141 -4.40 -4.20 1.71
C PHE A 141 -3.13 -3.44 2.07
N HIS A 142 -3.08 -2.88 3.27
CA HIS A 142 -1.88 -2.23 3.79
C HIS A 142 -1.30 -3.06 4.93
N LEU A 143 0.02 -3.19 4.96
CA LEU A 143 0.75 -3.56 6.17
C LEU A 143 1.26 -2.28 6.83
N VAL A 144 1.19 -2.24 8.16
CA VAL A 144 1.67 -1.10 8.94
C VAL A 144 2.68 -1.63 9.94
N ALA A 145 3.95 -1.31 9.76
CA ALA A 145 4.94 -1.54 10.80
C ALA A 145 4.79 -0.43 11.85
N SER A 146 4.96 -0.75 13.14
CA SER A 146 4.83 0.24 14.21
C SER A 146 5.84 0.01 15.32
N SER A 147 6.38 1.08 15.89
CA SER A 147 7.21 0.98 17.09
C SER A 147 6.32 1.04 18.33
N TYR A 148 6.23 -0.07 19.06
CA TYR A 148 5.63 -0.09 20.40
C TYR A 148 6.59 0.48 21.44
N SER A 149 7.88 0.17 21.31
CA SER A 149 8.93 0.78 22.11
C SER A 149 10.30 0.69 21.43
N GLY A 150 11.13 1.73 21.57
CA GLY A 150 12.49 1.77 21.06
C GLY A 150 12.59 2.13 19.58
N ASP A 151 13.66 2.85 19.24
CA ASP A 151 14.01 3.19 17.87
C ASP A 151 14.77 2.02 17.22
N SER A 152 14.46 1.71 15.97
CA SER A 152 15.17 0.66 15.25
C SER A 152 15.00 0.75 13.74
N GLY A 153 16.10 0.51 13.02
CA GLY A 153 16.01 -0.03 11.66
C GLY A 153 15.33 -1.40 11.66
N TYR A 154 14.71 -1.79 10.56
CA TYR A 154 14.09 -3.10 10.45
C TYR A 154 14.21 -3.73 9.06
N SER A 155 13.84 -5.00 9.03
CA SER A 155 13.76 -5.85 7.86
C SER A 155 12.43 -6.59 7.85
N LEU A 156 11.53 -6.18 6.97
CA LEU A 156 10.27 -6.86 6.73
C LEU A 156 10.38 -7.76 5.50
N ARG A 157 10.33 -9.07 5.71
CA ARG A 157 10.26 -10.05 4.63
C ARG A 157 8.83 -10.54 4.48
N LEU A 158 8.35 -10.62 3.23
CA LEU A 158 7.03 -11.14 2.87
C LEU A 158 7.20 -12.27 1.86
N ASP A 159 6.55 -13.40 2.10
CA ASP A 159 6.46 -14.52 1.16
C ASP A 159 4.97 -14.78 0.84
N CYS A 160 4.54 -14.55 -0.41
CA CYS A 160 3.17 -14.82 -0.84
C CYS A 160 3.09 -16.26 -1.38
N LEU A 161 2.52 -17.14 -0.58
CA LEU A 161 2.41 -18.57 -0.85
C LEU A 161 1.07 -18.92 -1.49
N PRO A 162 0.98 -20.00 -2.29
CA PRO A 162 -0.29 -20.47 -2.81
C PRO A 162 -1.33 -20.66 -1.71
N PHE A 163 -2.55 -20.21 -1.96
CA PHE A 163 -3.66 -20.46 -1.06
C PHE A 163 -3.98 -21.96 -0.98
N ASN A 164 -3.91 -22.54 0.22
CA ASN A 164 -4.26 -23.93 0.46
C ASN A 164 -5.58 -24.03 1.25
N TYR A 165 -6.66 -24.47 0.59
CA TYR A 165 -7.93 -24.80 1.27
C TYR A 165 -7.76 -26.10 2.09
N GLY A 166 -7.60 -25.99 3.41
CA GLY A 166 -7.88 -27.07 4.36
C GLY A 166 -6.69 -27.88 4.90
N PRO A 167 -6.92 -28.70 5.94
CA PRO A 167 -5.89 -29.49 6.58
C PRO A 167 -5.40 -30.54 5.60
N GLY A 168 -4.07 -30.64 5.48
CA GLY A 168 -3.36 -31.42 4.48
C GLY A 168 -4.12 -32.64 3.96
N ALA A 169 -4.33 -32.68 2.65
CA ALA A 169 -4.23 -33.94 1.95
C ALA A 169 -2.77 -34.39 2.10
N SER A 170 -2.41 -34.89 3.29
CA SER A 170 -1.23 -35.69 3.51
C SER A 170 -1.37 -36.88 2.57
N SER A 171 -0.72 -36.83 1.43
CA SER A 171 -0.57 -37.96 0.53
C SER A 171 0.39 -39.02 1.08
N ASP A 172 0.69 -39.00 2.39
CA ASP A 172 1.51 -39.98 3.08
C ASP A 172 0.62 -41.00 3.79
N GLY A 173 0.27 -42.05 3.06
CA GLY A 173 -0.20 -43.32 3.60
C GLY A 173 0.92 -44.06 4.33
N SER A 174 1.46 -43.48 5.40
CA SER A 174 2.41 -44.15 6.29
C SER A 174 2.24 -43.61 7.71
N SER A 175 1.44 -44.31 8.51
CA SER A 175 1.33 -44.07 9.94
C SER A 175 2.62 -44.51 10.66
N PRO A 176 3.38 -43.61 11.32
CA PRO A 176 4.30 -44.03 12.36
C PRO A 176 3.53 -44.04 13.69
N THR A 177 3.29 -45.23 14.21
CA THR A 177 2.88 -45.42 15.60
C THR A 177 4.02 -44.95 16.51
N SER A 178 3.92 -43.73 17.03
CA SER A 178 4.76 -43.26 18.15
C SER A 178 3.85 -42.92 19.33
N GLN A 179 3.93 -43.78 20.34
CA GLN A 179 3.41 -43.55 21.68
C GLN A 179 4.08 -42.30 22.27
N LEU A 180 3.29 -41.31 22.68
CA LEU A 180 3.75 -40.23 23.56
C LEU A 180 3.49 -40.61 25.02
N PRO A 181 4.49 -40.47 25.92
CA PRO A 181 4.25 -40.48 27.35
C PRO A 181 3.66 -39.13 27.81
N MET A 182 2.63 -39.23 28.65
CA MET A 182 2.00 -38.12 29.39
C MET A 182 2.94 -37.52 30.45
N ALA A 183 3.16 -36.20 30.38
CA ALA A 183 3.46 -35.28 31.49
C ALA A 183 3.56 -33.87 30.88
N GLY A 184 2.98 -32.78 31.35
CA GLY A 184 2.11 -32.39 32.46
C GLY A 184 1.77 -30.89 32.23
N PRO A 185 0.87 -30.26 32.99
CA PRO A 185 0.36 -28.93 32.67
C PRO A 185 1.17 -27.81 33.35
N ASP A 186 1.84 -26.97 32.58
CA ASP A 186 2.34 -25.66 33.01
C ASP A 186 1.66 -24.54 32.23
N SER A 187 0.50 -24.16 32.75
CA SER A 187 -0.16 -22.89 32.49
C SER A 187 0.70 -21.73 33.03
N SER A 188 1.32 -20.95 32.15
CA SER A 188 1.74 -19.59 32.44
C SER A 188 1.12 -18.64 31.42
N GLY A 189 0.40 -17.64 31.93
CA GLY A 189 -0.51 -16.81 31.16
C GLY A 189 0.22 -15.88 30.19
N GLN A 190 -0.16 -15.98 28.92
CA GLN A 190 -0.09 -14.85 28.01
C GLN A 190 -1.09 -13.81 28.50
N ALA A 191 -0.58 -12.79 29.20
CA ALA A 191 -1.31 -11.56 29.39
C ALA A 191 -1.50 -10.94 28.01
N SER A 192 -2.74 -10.90 27.53
CA SER A 192 -3.16 -10.00 26.45
C SER A 192 -2.76 -8.59 26.89
N ARG A 193 -1.70 -8.04 26.29
CA ARG A 193 -1.28 -6.66 26.52
C ARG A 193 -2.24 -5.80 25.70
N ASP A 194 -3.34 -5.41 26.30
CA ASP A 194 -4.39 -4.63 25.63
C ASP A 194 -3.99 -3.14 25.44
N GLY A 195 -2.76 -2.90 24.99
CA GLY A 195 -2.33 -1.64 24.38
C GLY A 195 -2.95 -1.56 22.99
N LYS A 196 -4.25 -1.28 22.93
CA LYS A 196 -5.01 -1.26 21.69
C LYS A 196 -4.40 -0.21 20.75
N LEU A 197 -3.66 -0.64 19.72
CA LEU A 197 -3.46 0.14 18.50
C LEU A 197 -4.86 0.47 17.99
N THR A 198 -5.33 1.69 18.23
CA THR A 198 -6.67 2.08 17.78
C THR A 198 -6.57 2.50 16.32
N ALA A 199 -7.47 1.99 15.47
CA ALA A 199 -7.56 2.40 14.07
C ALA A 199 -7.61 3.93 13.92
N ASP A 200 -8.16 4.62 14.93
CA ASP A 200 -8.23 6.07 15.03
C ASP A 200 -6.82 6.72 15.03
N GLN A 201 -5.80 6.11 15.63
CA GLN A 201 -4.44 6.68 15.65
C GLN A 201 -3.77 6.67 14.27
N TRP A 202 -3.98 5.62 13.46
CA TRP A 202 -3.46 5.53 12.09
C TRP A 202 -4.29 6.33 11.07
N ALA A 203 -5.60 6.46 11.31
CA ALA A 203 -6.49 7.25 10.46
C ALA A 203 -6.37 8.76 10.72
N ASP A 204 -6.12 9.17 11.96
CA ASP A 204 -6.09 10.59 12.37
C ASP A 204 -4.67 11.18 12.43
N TYR A 205 -3.61 10.38 12.25
CA TYR A 205 -2.24 10.89 12.02
C TYR A 205 -2.10 11.51 10.62
N ALA A 206 -2.97 12.45 10.26
CA ALA A 206 -2.56 13.48 9.32
C ALA A 206 -1.71 14.46 10.16
N PRO A 207 -0.42 14.70 9.86
CA PRO A 207 0.32 15.74 10.54
C PRO A 207 -0.50 17.01 10.36
N SER A 208 -0.78 17.71 11.46
CA SER A 208 -1.18 19.10 11.39
C SER A 208 -0.04 19.81 10.69
N ALA A 209 -0.11 19.87 9.36
CA ALA A 209 0.92 20.46 8.53
C ALA A 209 1.14 21.87 9.06
N ALA A 210 2.34 22.11 9.58
CA ALA A 210 2.80 23.42 10.04
C ALA A 210 1.89 24.12 11.07
N GLN A 211 1.95 23.70 12.34
CA GLN A 211 2.21 24.72 13.35
C GLN A 211 3.72 25.00 13.32
N GLN A 212 4.14 25.72 12.27
CA GLN A 212 5.33 26.56 12.39
C GLN A 212 5.09 27.41 13.63
N ASP A 213 5.94 27.26 14.63
CA ASP A 213 6.14 28.29 15.63
C ASP A 213 6.34 29.59 14.86
N SER A 214 5.29 30.40 14.82
CA SER A 214 5.39 31.79 14.43
C SER A 214 6.23 32.44 15.52
N GLU A 215 7.56 32.39 15.34
CA GLU A 215 8.44 33.38 15.93
C GLU A 215 7.78 34.75 15.71
N PRO A 216 7.72 35.61 16.74
CA PRO A 216 7.11 36.92 16.60
C PRO A 216 7.87 37.70 15.51
N LEU A 217 7.29 37.72 14.31
CA LEU A 217 7.78 38.47 13.17
C LEU A 217 7.88 39.94 13.60
N ASP A 218 9.09 40.48 13.49
CA ASP A 218 9.36 41.89 13.70
C ASP A 218 8.45 42.73 12.79
N LYS A 219 7.84 43.78 13.34
CA LYS A 219 6.60 44.38 12.81
C LYS A 219 6.75 45.27 11.56
N ASP A 220 7.86 45.19 10.84
CA ASP A 220 8.19 46.16 9.79
C ASP A 220 8.52 45.53 8.43
N GLU A 221 7.69 44.60 7.93
CA GLU A 221 7.74 44.26 6.51
C GLU A 221 6.35 44.25 5.84
N GLN A 222 6.29 45.01 4.75
CA GLN A 222 5.07 45.42 4.07
C GLN A 222 4.39 44.26 3.36
N VAL A 223 3.10 44.14 3.64
CA VAL A 223 2.14 43.23 3.02
C VAL A 223 2.06 43.44 1.50
N LEU A 224 2.38 42.42 0.73
CA LEU A 224 1.83 42.22 -0.63
C LEU A 224 0.61 41.29 -0.52
N PRO A 225 -0.51 41.56 -1.22
CA PRO A 225 -1.74 40.81 -1.02
C PRO A 225 -1.66 39.38 -1.56
N ALA A 226 -1.98 38.43 -0.69
CA ALA A 226 -2.22 37.03 -0.99
C ALA A 226 -3.57 36.87 -1.72
N SER A 227 -3.51 36.66 -3.03
CA SER A 227 -4.62 36.11 -3.81
C SER A 227 -4.05 35.14 -4.83
N LEU A 228 -3.63 33.97 -4.37
CA LEU A 228 -3.40 32.76 -5.16
C LEU A 228 -3.27 31.59 -4.17
N TRP A 229 -3.65 30.39 -4.58
CA TRP A 229 -3.75 29.14 -3.77
C TRP A 229 -5.11 28.90 -3.09
N LEU A 230 -6.17 28.86 -3.90
CA LEU A 230 -7.23 27.88 -3.71
C LEU A 230 -7.31 27.08 -5.01
N VAL A 231 -6.81 25.84 -5.00
CA VAL A 231 -7.02 24.90 -6.11
C VAL A 231 -7.77 23.71 -5.55
N ASP A 232 -9.04 23.67 -5.90
CA ASP A 232 -10.04 22.65 -5.63
C ASP A 232 -9.90 21.54 -6.69
N PRO A 233 -9.53 20.29 -6.36
CA PRO A 233 -9.28 19.28 -7.37
C PRO A 233 -10.46 18.33 -7.58
N LEU A 234 -11.73 18.78 -7.52
CA LEU A 234 -12.86 17.93 -7.95
C LEU A 234 -13.99 18.74 -8.58
N ARG A 235 -13.89 19.04 -9.89
CA ARG A 235 -15.05 19.11 -10.82
C ARG A 235 -14.65 19.26 -12.30
N SER A 236 -14.87 18.17 -13.03
CA SER A 236 -15.58 18.14 -14.31
C SER A 236 -15.03 18.97 -15.48
N VAL A 237 -14.32 18.33 -16.40
CA VAL A 237 -14.31 18.77 -17.81
C VAL A 237 -15.42 18.01 -18.55
N ALA A 238 -16.61 18.63 -18.56
CA ALA A 238 -17.59 18.39 -19.61
C ALA A 238 -17.24 19.30 -20.78
N ILE A 239 -16.81 18.71 -21.90
CA ILE A 239 -16.62 19.44 -23.16
C ILE A 239 -17.99 19.57 -23.83
N ASP A 240 -18.61 20.73 -23.70
CA ASP A 240 -19.76 21.14 -24.51
C ASP A 240 -19.29 22.18 -25.54
N LEU A 241 -18.95 21.71 -26.74
CA LEU A 241 -18.61 22.54 -27.89
C LEU A 241 -19.80 22.57 -28.85
N ALA A 242 -20.71 23.53 -28.67
CA ALA A 242 -21.53 24.05 -29.76
C ALA A 242 -22.21 25.39 -29.38
N ARG A 243 -21.74 26.51 -29.96
CA ARG A 243 -22.64 27.59 -30.36
C ARG A 243 -22.31 28.15 -31.74
N PRO A 244 -23.32 28.50 -32.55
CA PRO A 244 -23.16 28.90 -33.95
C PRO A 244 -22.92 30.40 -34.09
N ARG A 245 -22.14 30.79 -35.10
CA ARG A 245 -22.03 32.19 -35.54
C ARG A 245 -23.29 32.58 -36.31
N HIS A 246 -24.02 33.55 -35.77
CA HIS A 246 -25.11 34.21 -36.47
C HIS A 246 -24.54 35.14 -37.56
N ILE A 247 -24.99 34.93 -38.78
CA ILE A 247 -24.90 35.85 -39.92
C ILE A 247 -25.98 36.92 -39.76
N SER A 248 -25.67 38.17 -40.11
CA SER A 248 -26.63 39.18 -40.58
C SER A 248 -25.87 40.40 -41.12
N PRO A 249 -26.50 41.21 -41.98
CA PRO A 249 -26.81 41.00 -43.40
C PRO A 249 -25.73 41.57 -44.33
#